data_AF-A0A958G078-F1
#
_entry.id   AF-A0A958G078-F1
#
_cell.length_a   1.000
_cell.length_b   1.000
_cell.length_c   1.000
_cell.angle_alpha   90.00
_cell.angle_beta   90.00
_cell.angle_gamma   90.00
#
_symmetry.space_group_name_H-M   'P 1'
#
loop_
_entity.id
_entity.type
_entity.pdbx_description
1 polymer ?
#
loop_
_entity_poly.entity_id
_entity_poly.type
_entity_poly.pdbx_seq_one_letter_code
_entity_poly.pdbx_strand_id
1 'polypeptide(L)'
;MSKYKSHSINPLQASSVNLVLDVDNIDRVFAEKASSQSDPPAGLKLQEPFAFNKNVADVFDDMVTRSIPGYFEVQNLTAALASRYFQEGTSVYDIGCSTGTTICAIARVLSGRLYRIVGVDSSEPMVQLARKKILGQGLSAYVEILN
;
A
#
# COMPACT_ATOMS: atom_id res chain seq x y z
N MET A 1 -16.92 11.71 -49.17
CA MET A 1 -16.88 10.34 -48.62
C MET A 1 -15.42 9.88 -48.58
N SER A 2 -14.76 10.02 -47.43
CA SER A 2 -13.35 9.67 -47.24
C SER A 2 -13.22 8.55 -46.21
N LYS A 3 -12.34 7.60 -46.51
CA LYS A 3 -12.19 6.28 -45.91
C LYS A 3 -11.68 6.35 -44.46
N TYR A 4 -12.48 5.89 -43.50
CA TYR A 4 -11.96 5.49 -42.18
C TYR A 4 -11.44 4.05 -42.29
N LYS A 5 -10.13 3.87 -42.15
CA LYS A 5 -9.51 2.55 -41.90
C LYS A 5 -9.64 2.24 -40.42
N SER A 6 -10.40 1.20 -40.07
CA SER A 6 -10.36 0.60 -38.74
C SER A 6 -8.98 -0.03 -38.53
N HIS A 7 -8.24 0.44 -37.54
CA HIS A 7 -7.06 -0.25 -37.05
C HIS A 7 -7.51 -1.13 -35.89
N SER A 8 -7.59 -2.45 -36.15
CA SER A 8 -7.76 -3.45 -35.12
C SER A 8 -6.48 -3.48 -34.28
N ILE A 9 -6.58 -3.00 -33.05
CA ILE A 9 -5.54 -3.12 -32.03
C ILE A 9 -5.59 -4.55 -31.49
N ASN A 10 -4.53 -5.31 -31.77
CA ASN A 10 -4.36 -6.68 -31.33
C ASN A 10 -4.05 -6.70 -29.81
N PRO A 11 -4.87 -7.31 -28.94
CA PRO A 11 -4.70 -7.22 -27.49
C PRO A 11 -3.55 -8.08 -26.90
N LEU A 12 -2.73 -8.72 -27.74
CA LEU A 12 -1.72 -9.70 -27.33
C LEU A 12 -0.27 -9.15 -27.22
N GLN A 13 -0.09 -7.84 -27.16
CA GLN A 13 1.21 -7.22 -26.87
C GLN A 13 1.13 -6.26 -25.67
N ALA A 14 0.71 -6.78 -24.51
CA ALA A 14 1.01 -6.12 -23.25
C ALA A 14 2.47 -6.48 -22.88
N SER A 15 3.43 -5.65 -23.32
CA SER A 15 4.78 -5.70 -22.79
C SER A 15 4.69 -5.53 -21.27
N SER A 16 5.20 -6.49 -20.50
CA SER A 16 5.22 -6.45 -19.05
C SER A 16 5.84 -5.13 -18.59
N VAL A 17 5.02 -4.26 -18.00
CA VAL A 17 5.53 -3.08 -17.31
C VAL A 17 6.12 -3.59 -16.01
N ASN A 18 7.43 -3.82 -16.01
CA ASN A 18 8.15 -3.98 -14.75
C ASN A 18 8.17 -2.61 -14.08
N LEU A 19 7.27 -2.40 -13.12
CA LEU A 19 7.39 -1.28 -12.19
C LEU A 19 8.62 -1.57 -11.32
N VAL A 20 9.78 -1.10 -11.76
CA VAL A 20 10.98 -1.08 -10.92
C VAL A 20 10.85 0.13 -10.02
N LEU A 21 10.41 -0.09 -8.78
CA LEU A 21 10.54 0.91 -7.73
C LEU A 21 12.01 0.91 -7.30
N ASP A 22 12.75 1.95 -7.67
CA ASP A 22 14.14 2.18 -7.24
C ASP A 22 14.13 2.56 -5.74
N VAL A 23 13.97 1.56 -4.88
CA VAL A 23 13.90 1.71 -3.43
C VAL A 23 15.22 2.15 -2.82
N ASP A 24 16.35 1.89 -3.48
CA ASP A 24 17.69 2.27 -3.02
C ASP A 24 17.98 3.77 -3.15
N ASN A 25 17.09 4.53 -3.80
CA ASN A 25 17.29 5.94 -4.13
C ASN A 25 16.16 6.84 -3.62
N ILE A 26 15.27 6.31 -2.77
CA ILE A 26 14.09 7.05 -2.28
C ILE A 26 14.49 8.31 -1.51
N ASP A 27 15.60 8.24 -0.78
CA ASP A 27 16.11 9.34 0.05
C ASP A 27 16.57 10.54 -0.78
N ARG A 28 16.98 10.33 -2.04
CA ARG A 28 17.50 11.42 -2.89
C ARG A 28 16.41 12.41 -3.30
N VAL A 29 15.15 11.96 -3.36
CA VAL A 29 14.00 12.81 -3.70
C VAL A 29 13.57 13.69 -2.52
N PHE A 30 13.85 13.26 -1.28
CA PHE A 30 13.44 13.97 -0.07
C PHE A 30 14.59 14.68 0.68
N ALA A 31 15.85 14.38 0.34
CA ALA A 31 17.04 14.92 0.99
C ALA A 31 17.21 16.45 0.85
N GLU A 32 16.63 17.08 -0.16
CA GLU A 32 16.77 18.55 -0.34
C GLU A 32 16.10 19.37 0.77
N LYS A 33 15.21 18.78 1.59
CA LYS A 33 14.53 19.51 2.69
C LYS A 33 15.18 19.35 4.08
N ALA A 34 16.18 18.49 4.25
CA ALA A 34 16.71 18.13 5.57
C ALA A 34 18.03 18.80 5.96
N SER A 35 18.59 19.69 5.15
CA SER A 35 19.92 20.28 5.39
C SER A 35 19.90 21.75 5.82
N SER A 36 19.02 22.10 6.77
CA SER A 36 19.20 23.34 7.53
C SER A 36 18.52 23.28 8.90
N GLN A 37 19.11 22.57 9.85
CA GLN A 37 18.82 22.81 11.27
C GLN A 37 20.14 22.78 12.05
N SER A 38 20.61 23.97 12.40
CA SER A 38 21.64 24.22 13.40
C SER A 38 21.22 23.63 14.74
N ASP A 39 22.19 23.12 15.51
CA ASP A 39 21.95 22.57 16.84
C ASP A 39 21.06 23.48 17.70
N PRO A 40 20.03 22.93 18.38
CA PRO A 40 19.15 23.71 19.23
C PRO A 40 19.93 24.20 20.48
N PRO A 41 19.64 25.42 20.97
CA PRO A 41 20.23 25.92 22.21
C PRO A 41 19.88 25.00 23.39
N ALA A 42 20.84 24.81 24.29
CA ALA A 42 20.71 23.92 25.45
C ALA A 42 19.46 24.26 26.29
N GLY A 43 18.55 23.28 26.41
CA GLY A 43 17.34 23.40 27.22
C GLY A 43 16.01 23.18 26.47
N LEU A 44 16.02 23.08 25.14
CA LEU A 44 14.83 22.75 24.37
C LEU A 44 14.68 21.22 24.23
N LYS A 45 13.62 20.64 24.81
CA LYS A 45 13.29 19.23 24.64
C LYS A 45 12.83 19.03 23.18
N LEU A 46 13.67 18.43 22.34
CA LEU A 46 13.23 18.01 21.01
C LEU A 46 12.06 17.04 21.18
N GLN A 47 10.92 17.32 20.54
CA GLN A 47 9.91 16.31 20.36
C GLN A 47 10.52 15.20 19.51
N GLU A 48 10.42 13.96 19.96
CA GLU A 48 10.86 12.82 19.15
C GLU A 48 10.09 12.84 17.82
N PRO A 49 10.75 12.52 16.70
CA PRO A 49 10.08 12.42 15.41
C PRO A 49 8.96 11.38 15.49
N PHE A 50 7.84 11.67 14.85
CA PHE A 50 6.71 10.75 14.80
C PHE A 50 7.17 9.39 14.22
N ALA A 51 6.77 8.31 14.88
CA ALA A 51 7.01 6.96 14.42
C ALA A 51 5.75 6.10 14.62
N PHE A 52 5.51 5.18 13.70
CA PHE A 52 4.50 4.14 13.83
C PHE A 52 4.96 3.08 14.83
N ASN A 53 5.03 3.47 16.09
CA ASN A 53 5.37 2.61 17.21
C ASN A 53 4.17 1.74 17.63
N LYS A 54 4.38 0.86 18.60
CA LYS A 54 3.35 -0.03 19.12
C LYS A 54 2.08 0.70 19.59
N ASN A 55 2.23 1.82 20.30
CA ASN A 55 1.08 2.57 20.82
C ASN A 55 0.22 3.13 19.68
N VAL A 56 0.84 3.63 18.60
CA VAL A 56 0.12 4.10 17.41
C VAL A 56 -0.54 2.92 16.69
N ALA A 57 0.18 1.81 16.52
CA ALA A 57 -0.32 0.62 15.86
C ALA A 57 -1.58 0.05 16.54
N ASP A 58 -1.56 -0.06 17.88
CA ASP A 58 -2.67 -0.60 18.68
C ASP A 58 -3.99 0.17 18.51
N VAL A 59 -3.92 1.47 18.22
CA VAL A 59 -5.09 2.33 17.99
C VAL A 59 -5.27 2.74 16.53
N PHE A 60 -4.44 2.26 15.61
CA PHE A 60 -4.33 2.82 14.26
C PHE A 60 -5.67 2.77 13.52
N ASP A 61 -6.34 1.62 13.50
CA ASP A 61 -7.62 1.46 12.80
C ASP A 61 -8.71 2.38 13.38
N ASP A 62 -8.80 2.51 14.71
CA ASP A 62 -9.75 3.40 15.39
C ASP A 62 -9.39 4.89 15.20
N MET A 63 -8.10 5.20 15.13
CA MET A 63 -7.59 6.54 14.88
C MET A 63 -7.94 7.01 13.46
N VAL A 64 -7.60 6.22 12.43
CA VAL A 64 -7.81 6.62 11.03
C VAL A 64 -9.29 6.70 10.67
N THR A 65 -10.11 5.80 11.19
CA THR A 65 -11.55 5.76 10.89
C THR A 65 -12.31 6.96 11.45
N ARG A 66 -11.87 7.53 12.58
CA ARG A 66 -12.48 8.74 13.16
C ARG A 66 -11.86 10.05 12.67
N SER A 67 -10.63 10.00 12.16
CA SER A 67 -9.86 11.21 11.82
C SER A 67 -9.78 11.48 10.32
N ILE A 68 -10.03 10.48 9.47
CA ILE A 68 -9.99 10.61 8.01
C ILE A 68 -11.41 10.47 7.45
N PRO A 69 -12.06 11.58 7.05
CA PRO A 69 -13.36 11.52 6.38
C PRO A 69 -13.27 10.68 5.11
N GLY A 70 -14.20 9.74 4.94
CA GLY A 70 -14.26 8.89 3.75
C GLY A 70 -13.24 7.74 3.73
N TYR A 71 -12.61 7.40 4.86
CA TYR A 71 -11.56 6.39 4.90
C TYR A 71 -12.00 5.06 4.26
N PHE A 72 -13.13 4.50 4.68
CA PHE A 72 -13.61 3.24 4.14
C PHE A 72 -14.06 3.34 2.69
N GLU A 73 -14.62 4.48 2.28
CA GLU A 73 -15.00 4.75 0.90
C GLU A 73 -13.77 4.71 -0.01
N VAL A 74 -12.67 5.35 0.38
CA VAL A 74 -11.40 5.30 -0.36
C VAL A 74 -10.87 3.87 -0.43
N GLN A 75 -10.92 3.12 0.67
CA GLN A 75 -10.47 1.73 0.67
C GLN A 75 -11.30 0.84 -0.27
N ASN A 76 -12.62 1.02 -0.27
CA ASN A 76 -13.52 0.26 -1.13
C ASN A 76 -13.35 0.63 -2.62
N LEU A 77 -13.15 1.91 -2.93
CA LEU A 77 -12.87 2.38 -4.29
C LEU A 77 -11.51 1.83 -4.78
N THR A 78 -10.50 1.82 -3.92
CA THR A 78 -9.19 1.23 -4.21
C THR A 78 -9.32 -0.26 -4.53
N ALA A 79 -10.07 -1.00 -3.71
CA ALA A 79 -10.34 -2.41 -3.97
C ALA A 79 -11.10 -2.65 -5.29
N ALA A 80 -12.10 -1.83 -5.59
CA ALA A 80 -12.84 -1.92 -6.85
C ALA A 80 -11.94 -1.68 -8.07
N LEU A 81 -11.04 -0.68 -8.00
CA LEU A 81 -10.03 -0.43 -9.03
C LEU A 81 -9.07 -1.62 -9.16
N ALA A 82 -8.55 -2.13 -8.04
CA ALA A 82 -7.67 -3.29 -8.05
C ALA A 82 -8.34 -4.50 -8.74
N SER A 83 -9.60 -4.80 -8.41
CA SER A 83 -10.34 -5.90 -9.04
C SER A 83 -10.54 -5.72 -10.54
N ARG A 84 -10.81 -4.48 -10.98
CA ARG A 84 -11.00 -4.13 -12.39
C ARG A 84 -9.73 -4.35 -13.23
N TYR A 85 -8.56 -4.02 -12.68
CA TYR A 85 -7.29 -4.11 -13.40
C TYR A 85 -6.50 -5.39 -13.10
N PHE A 86 -6.93 -6.19 -12.12
CA PHE A 86 -6.28 -7.44 -11.78
C PHE A 86 -6.31 -8.44 -12.94
N GLN A 87 -5.14 -9.00 -13.24
CA GLN A 87 -4.92 -10.06 -14.22
C GLN A 87 -4.47 -11.34 -13.52
N GLU A 88 -5.00 -12.49 -13.95
CA GLU A 88 -4.58 -13.78 -13.40
C GLU A 88 -3.09 -14.03 -13.63
N GLY A 89 -2.44 -14.68 -12.66
CA GLY A 89 -0.99 -14.90 -12.69
C GLY A 89 -0.15 -13.68 -12.31
N THR A 90 -0.76 -12.53 -12.01
CA THR A 90 -0.07 -11.34 -11.48
C THR A 90 -0.27 -11.20 -9.96
N SER A 91 0.53 -10.34 -9.33
CA SER A 91 0.41 -10.02 -7.90
C SER A 91 -0.02 -8.57 -7.72
N VAL A 92 -0.80 -8.31 -6.66
CA VAL A 92 -1.11 -6.95 -6.21
C VAL A 92 -0.15 -6.57 -5.08
N TYR A 93 0.43 -5.38 -5.14
CA TYR A 93 1.32 -4.86 -4.08
C TYR A 93 0.66 -3.68 -3.37
N ASP A 94 0.63 -3.73 -2.04
CA ASP A 94 0.18 -2.64 -1.17
C ASP A 94 1.39 -2.08 -0.41
N ILE A 95 1.85 -0.90 -0.83
CA ILE A 95 3.06 -0.26 -0.31
C ILE A 95 2.68 0.71 0.81
N GLY A 96 3.20 0.48 2.01
CA GLY A 96 2.72 1.14 3.23
C GLY A 96 1.43 0.50 3.74
N CYS A 97 1.37 -0.83 3.77
CA CYS A 97 0.12 -1.55 4.02
C CYS A 97 -0.45 -1.37 5.44
N SER A 98 0.30 -0.74 6.35
CA SER A 98 -0.10 -0.46 7.73
C SER A 98 -0.63 -1.74 8.41
N THR A 99 -1.84 -1.72 8.96
CA THR A 99 -2.49 -2.87 9.60
C THR A 99 -3.20 -3.82 8.61
N GLY A 100 -2.99 -3.65 7.29
CA GLY A 100 -3.52 -4.53 6.24
C GLY A 100 -4.98 -4.30 5.84
N THR A 101 -5.58 -3.14 6.17
CA THR A 101 -7.00 -2.88 5.90
C THR A 101 -7.33 -2.89 4.39
N THR A 102 -6.50 -2.27 3.55
CA THR A 102 -6.66 -2.26 2.09
C THR A 102 -6.50 -3.65 1.49
N ILE A 103 -5.50 -4.41 1.95
CA ILE A 103 -5.30 -5.81 1.55
C ILE A 103 -6.55 -6.64 1.79
N CYS A 104 -7.18 -6.54 2.98
CA CYS A 104 -8.42 -7.27 3.27
C CYS A 104 -9.57 -6.86 2.35
N ALA A 105 -9.67 -5.57 2.00
CA ALA A 105 -10.69 -5.09 1.06
C ALA A 105 -10.46 -5.65 -0.36
N ILE A 106 -9.21 -5.66 -0.85
CA ILE A 106 -8.83 -6.23 -2.14
C ILE A 106 -9.08 -7.74 -2.17
N ALA A 107 -8.64 -8.47 -1.15
CA ALA A 107 -8.84 -9.92 -1.06
C ALA A 107 -10.33 -10.31 -1.13
N ARG A 108 -11.21 -9.50 -0.50
CA ARG A 108 -12.66 -9.72 -0.55
C ARG A 108 -13.22 -9.60 -1.96
N VAL A 109 -12.82 -8.59 -2.73
CA VAL A 109 -13.33 -8.37 -4.09
C VAL A 109 -12.68 -9.27 -5.15
N LEU A 110 -11.53 -9.87 -4.83
CA LEU A 110 -10.87 -10.88 -5.66
C LEU A 110 -11.28 -12.32 -5.29
N SER A 111 -12.15 -12.51 -4.29
CA SER A 111 -12.63 -13.82 -3.87
C SER A 111 -13.17 -14.63 -5.06
N GLY A 112 -12.77 -15.91 -5.15
CA GLY A 112 -13.11 -16.80 -6.26
C GLY A 112 -12.19 -16.69 -7.49
N ARG A 113 -11.20 -15.78 -7.48
CA ARG A 113 -10.13 -15.71 -8.49
C ARG A 113 -8.85 -16.29 -7.92
N LEU A 114 -7.93 -16.73 -8.78
CA LEU A 114 -6.57 -17.08 -8.36
C LEU A 114 -5.75 -15.78 -8.24
N TYR A 115 -5.50 -15.34 -7.00
CA TYR A 115 -4.79 -14.09 -6.73
C TYR A 115 -3.67 -14.28 -5.71
N ARG A 116 -2.73 -13.32 -5.73
CA ARG A 116 -1.71 -13.12 -4.71
C ARG A 116 -1.60 -11.64 -4.38
N ILE A 117 -1.51 -11.30 -3.10
CA ILE A 117 -1.31 -9.93 -2.61
C ILE A 117 -0.05 -9.90 -1.75
N VAL A 118 0.76 -8.85 -1.90
CA VAL A 118 1.94 -8.60 -1.07
C VAL A 118 1.76 -7.24 -0.39
N GLY A 119 1.72 -7.24 0.94
CA GLY A 119 1.81 -6.02 1.74
C GLY A 119 3.26 -5.74 2.10
N VAL A 120 3.67 -4.48 2.05
CA VAL A 120 5.00 -4.03 2.48
C VAL A 120 4.81 -2.87 3.45
N ASP A 121 5.41 -2.96 4.64
CA ASP A 121 5.45 -1.85 5.58
C ASP A 121 6.71 -1.90 6.45
N SER A 122 7.42 -0.78 6.56
CA SER A 122 8.67 -0.70 7.32
C SER A 122 8.44 -0.74 8.84
N SER A 123 7.21 -0.51 9.32
CA SER A 123 6.89 -0.57 10.74
C SER A 123 6.58 -2.01 11.19
N GLU A 124 7.49 -2.58 11.97
CA GLU A 124 7.31 -3.92 12.54
C GLU A 124 6.01 -4.04 13.39
N PRO A 125 5.64 -3.06 14.26
CA PRO A 125 4.34 -3.09 14.93
C PRO A 125 3.14 -3.15 13.98
N MET A 126 3.17 -2.42 12.86
CA MET A 126 2.10 -2.45 11.85
C MET A 126 2.05 -3.80 11.15
N VAL A 127 3.20 -4.30 10.71
CA VAL A 127 3.35 -5.61 10.06
C VAL A 127 2.81 -6.74 10.94
N GLN A 128 3.07 -6.72 12.25
CA GLN A 128 2.54 -7.73 13.18
C GLN A 128 1.02 -7.72 13.23
N LEU A 129 0.41 -6.53 13.30
CA LEU A 129 -1.05 -6.39 13.27
C LEU A 129 -1.63 -6.80 11.93
N ALA A 130 -0.99 -6.46 10.82
CA ALA A 130 -1.39 -6.90 9.48
C ALA A 130 -1.36 -8.42 9.39
N ARG A 131 -0.25 -9.07 9.74
CA ARG A 131 -0.13 -10.55 9.76
C ARG A 131 -1.22 -11.19 10.62
N LYS A 132 -1.50 -10.65 11.81
CA LYS A 132 -2.59 -11.12 12.69
C LYS A 132 -3.96 -10.98 12.03
N LYS A 133 -4.23 -9.83 11.39
CA LYS A 133 -5.51 -9.56 10.71
C LYS A 133 -5.71 -10.51 9.51
N ILE A 134 -4.66 -10.73 8.72
CA ILE A 134 -4.65 -11.66 7.58
C ILE A 134 -4.89 -13.11 8.04
N LEU A 135 -4.19 -13.54 9.10
CA LEU A 135 -4.39 -14.86 9.68
C LEU A 135 -5.83 -15.05 10.20
N GLY A 136 -6.35 -14.07 10.94
CA GLY A 136 -7.72 -14.12 11.49
C GLY A 136 -8.82 -14.15 10.42
N GLN A 137 -8.52 -13.71 9.19
CA GLN A 137 -9.44 -13.77 8.06
C GLN A 137 -9.22 -14.99 7.15
N GLY A 138 -8.26 -15.88 7.48
CA GLY A 138 -7.97 -17.06 6.67
C GLY A 138 -7.30 -16.74 5.33
N LEU A 139 -6.63 -15.59 5.22
CA LEU A 139 -6.06 -15.09 3.97
C LEU A 139 -4.58 -15.46 3.77
N SER A 140 -3.96 -16.12 4.75
CA SER A 140 -2.52 -16.43 4.77
C SER A 140 -2.01 -17.26 3.58
N ALA A 141 -2.90 -17.97 2.86
CA ALA A 141 -2.52 -18.73 1.67
C ALA A 141 -2.34 -17.84 0.42
N TYR A 142 -2.89 -16.62 0.44
CA TYR A 142 -2.95 -15.71 -0.71
C TYR A 142 -2.23 -14.39 -0.47
N VAL A 143 -1.90 -14.10 0.79
CA VAL A 143 -1.34 -12.81 1.21
C VAL A 143 -0.03 -13.02 1.94
N GLU A 144 0.98 -12.28 1.50
CA GLU A 144 2.29 -12.20 2.16
C GLU A 144 2.51 -10.77 2.70
N ILE A 145 3.12 -10.65 3.88
CA ILE A 145 3.47 -9.35 4.48
C ILE A 145 4.98 -9.28 4.72
N LEU A 146 5.62 -8.35 4.01
CA LEU A 146 7.05 -8.04 4.09
C LEU A 146 7.28 -6.81 4.98
N ASN A 147 8.44 -6.79 5.65
CA ASN A 147 8.96 -5.65 6.39
C ASN A 147 10.19 -5.10 5.69
#